data_AF-A0A1E5UI07-F1
#
_entry.id   AF-A0A1E5UI07-F1
#
_cell.length_a   1.000
_cell.length_b   1.000
_cell.length_c   1.000
_cell.angle_alpha   90.00
_cell.angle_beta   90.00
_cell.angle_gamma   90.00
#
_symmetry.space_group_name_H-M   'P 1'
#
loop_
_entity.id
_entity.type
_entity.pdbx_description
1 polymer ?
#
loop_
_entity_poly.entity_id
_entity_poly.type
_entity_poly.pdbx_seq_one_letter_code
_entity_poly.pdbx_strand_id
1 'polypeptide(L)'
;MKTKLYMFIMGVFSIILTFSQVGINTTEPHESSVLHLNSSDKGFLLPYFNITDLNLKSPVISPTIAEGLLAYNTNTTTGKGIYYWDGTKWSGLGQVNFTNIYNSVIKPLNAVLNDMDTFPYLINAMVAPSSPGLRRFDCDYSALGDDIIINNPLSGAPNNFVIWDNVNKKINVPQQLLGYSITVNISLKYQQTTSNSEASRFVAYTGNAVVNTSTGNYTGGRKIKDLMFKKTKTSSFPYVRDELVLSPIVVTQEIIDHGIILYIGSGDNSPLNFYEPVLTIDYGVVNITL
;
A
#
# COMPACT_ATOMS: atom_id res chain seq x y z
N MET A 1 -64.37 57.68 -1.81
CA MET A 1 -63.30 57.10 -2.65
C MET A 1 -61.91 57.19 -2.01
N LYS A 2 -61.54 58.32 -1.39
CA LYS A 2 -60.22 58.52 -0.75
C LYS A 2 -59.88 57.49 0.35
N THR A 3 -60.85 57.09 1.19
CA THR A 3 -60.62 56.09 2.27
C THR A 3 -60.32 54.68 1.76
N LYS A 4 -60.93 54.27 0.63
CA LYS A 4 -60.64 52.99 -0.02
C LYS A 4 -59.27 53.00 -0.70
N LEU A 5 -58.83 54.17 -1.20
CA LEU A 5 -57.49 54.36 -1.76
C LEU A 5 -56.41 54.28 -0.68
N TYR A 6 -56.62 54.88 0.50
CA TYR A 6 -55.67 54.75 1.61
C TYR A 6 -55.54 53.30 2.12
N MET A 7 -56.65 52.56 2.20
CA MET A 7 -56.59 51.13 2.55
C MET A 7 -55.89 50.28 1.49
N PHE A 8 -56.07 50.59 0.21
CA PHE A 8 -55.36 49.92 -0.89
C PHE A 8 -53.84 50.20 -0.83
N ILE A 9 -53.44 51.45 -0.64
CA ILE A 9 -52.02 51.83 -0.53
C ILE A 9 -51.37 51.15 0.69
N MET A 10 -52.06 51.10 1.82
CA MET A 10 -51.55 50.44 3.03
C MET A 10 -51.45 48.91 2.86
N GLY A 11 -52.37 48.29 2.12
CA GLY A 11 -52.31 46.87 1.75
C GLY A 11 -51.16 46.54 0.78
N VAL A 12 -50.83 47.45 -0.15
CA VAL A 12 -49.72 47.28 -1.10
C VAL A 12 -48.35 47.44 -0.41
N PHE A 13 -48.23 48.33 0.57
CA PHE A 13 -46.99 48.47 1.37
C PHE A 13 -46.69 47.24 2.25
N SER A 14 -47.70 46.45 2.62
CA SER A 14 -47.52 45.22 3.40
C SER A 14 -46.99 44.02 2.59
N ILE A 15 -46.92 44.13 1.26
CA ILE A 15 -46.47 43.05 0.34
C ILE A 15 -44.99 43.23 -0.05
N ILE A 16 -44.31 44.27 0.46
CA ILE A 16 -42.86 44.42 0.26
C ILE A 16 -42.18 43.26 0.98
N LEU A 17 -41.59 42.37 0.19
CA LEU A 17 -40.90 41.14 0.60
C LEU A 17 -39.83 41.47 1.64
N THR A 18 -40.14 41.26 2.92
CA THR A 18 -39.12 41.29 3.98
C THR A 18 -38.28 40.03 3.85
N PHE A 19 -37.05 40.17 3.39
CA PHE A 19 -36.08 39.08 3.39
C PHE A 19 -35.70 38.72 4.84
N SER A 20 -35.76 37.44 5.20
CA SER A 20 -35.54 36.93 6.56
C SER A 20 -34.09 36.51 6.86
N GLN A 21 -33.10 37.01 6.11
CA GLN A 21 -31.69 36.76 6.46
C GLN A 21 -31.34 37.33 7.83
N VAL A 22 -30.67 36.53 8.64
CA VAL A 22 -30.17 36.95 9.94
C VAL A 22 -28.78 37.54 9.76
N GLY A 23 -28.68 38.87 9.82
CA GLY A 23 -27.40 39.56 9.99
C GLY A 23 -27.09 39.76 11.46
N ILE A 24 -25.95 39.28 11.94
CA ILE A 24 -25.43 39.68 13.25
C ILE A 24 -24.24 40.61 13.03
N ASN A 25 -24.39 41.83 13.53
CA ASN A 25 -23.39 42.90 13.41
C ASN A 25 -23.09 43.31 11.94
N THR A 26 -24.07 43.12 11.05
CA THR A 26 -24.12 43.67 9.69
C THR A 26 -25.57 44.00 9.33
N THR A 27 -25.79 45.12 8.65
CA THR A 27 -27.09 45.51 8.07
C THR A 27 -27.25 45.02 6.64
N GLU A 28 -26.18 44.50 6.04
CA GLU A 28 -26.14 43.97 4.67
C GLU A 28 -25.66 42.51 4.71
N PRO A 29 -26.51 41.55 5.12
CA PRO A 29 -26.17 40.13 5.04
C PRO A 29 -25.94 39.73 3.58
N HIS A 30 -25.01 38.80 3.33
CA HIS A 30 -24.73 38.35 1.97
C HIS A 30 -25.96 37.62 1.42
N GLU A 31 -26.33 37.87 0.16
CA GLU A 31 -27.56 37.34 -0.46
C GLU A 31 -27.63 35.81 -0.49
N SER A 32 -26.47 35.14 -0.50
CA SER A 32 -26.36 33.69 -0.46
C SER A 32 -26.33 33.09 0.95
N SER A 33 -26.63 33.86 2.00
CA SER A 33 -26.52 33.43 3.40
C SER A 33 -27.83 33.60 4.18
N VAL A 34 -28.24 32.54 4.88
CA VAL A 34 -29.35 32.63 5.85
C VAL A 34 -28.88 33.29 7.16
N LEU A 35 -27.59 33.15 7.51
CA LEU A 35 -26.93 33.79 8.66
C LEU A 35 -25.59 34.38 8.22
N HIS A 36 -25.40 35.69 8.39
CA HIS A 36 -24.12 36.39 8.17
C HIS A 36 -23.63 37.00 9.49
N LEU A 37 -22.46 36.56 9.96
CA LEU A 37 -21.78 37.10 11.14
C LEU A 37 -20.60 37.97 10.69
N ASN A 38 -20.59 39.26 11.04
CA ASN A 38 -19.49 40.15 10.71
C ASN A 38 -18.82 40.70 11.99
N SER A 39 -17.54 40.42 12.20
CA SER A 39 -16.76 40.96 13.32
C SER A 39 -15.27 40.90 13.00
N SER A 40 -14.51 41.90 13.45
CA SER A 40 -13.05 41.95 13.31
C SER A 40 -12.30 41.26 14.46
N ASP A 41 -12.98 40.98 15.58
CA ASP A 41 -12.37 40.58 16.85
C ASP A 41 -13.12 39.47 17.61
N LYS A 42 -14.28 39.02 17.11
CA LYS A 42 -15.10 37.97 17.74
C LYS A 42 -15.41 36.84 16.75
N GLY A 43 -15.49 35.62 17.28
CA GLY A 43 -15.88 34.43 16.53
C GLY A 43 -17.31 33.95 16.83
N PHE A 44 -17.68 32.80 16.25
CA PHE A 44 -18.94 32.11 16.51
C PHE A 44 -18.73 30.94 17.47
N LEU A 45 -19.44 30.95 18.60
CA LEU A 45 -19.46 29.81 19.52
C LEU A 45 -20.61 28.86 19.18
N LEU A 46 -20.25 27.62 18.88
CA LEU A 46 -21.20 26.52 18.73
C LEU A 46 -21.79 26.12 20.09
N PRO A 47 -22.99 25.51 20.12
CA PRO A 47 -23.54 24.89 21.32
C PRO A 47 -22.59 23.85 21.90
N TYR A 48 -22.38 23.90 23.21
CA TYR A 48 -21.54 22.93 23.93
C TYR A 48 -22.33 21.69 24.33
N PHE A 49 -21.92 20.53 23.82
CA PHE A 49 -22.54 19.24 24.11
C PHE A 49 -21.55 18.31 24.83
N ASN A 50 -22.03 17.59 25.84
CA ASN A 50 -21.27 16.47 26.41
C ASN A 50 -21.68 15.19 25.69
N ILE A 51 -21.01 14.85 24.59
CA ILE A 51 -21.34 13.69 23.76
C ILE A 51 -20.60 12.48 24.30
N THR A 52 -21.24 11.69 25.15
CA THR A 52 -20.62 10.52 25.80
C THR A 52 -20.49 9.30 24.89
N ASP A 53 -21.32 9.22 23.85
CA ASP A 53 -21.27 8.17 22.83
C ASP A 53 -21.52 8.82 21.46
N LEU A 54 -20.55 8.70 20.56
CA LEU A 54 -20.62 9.30 19.24
C LEU A 54 -21.68 8.63 18.35
N ASN A 55 -22.07 7.38 18.63
CA ASN A 55 -23.03 6.64 17.81
C ASN A 55 -24.49 6.88 18.22
N LEU A 56 -24.73 7.68 19.26
CA LEU A 56 -26.06 7.99 19.74
C LEU A 56 -26.39 9.46 19.49
N LYS A 57 -27.67 9.75 19.21
CA LYS A 57 -28.18 11.13 19.04
C LYS A 57 -28.04 12.01 20.29
N SER A 58 -27.86 11.39 21.45
CA SER A 58 -27.63 12.10 22.71
C SER A 58 -26.44 13.06 22.57
N PRO A 59 -26.49 14.30 23.10
CA PRO A 59 -27.46 14.84 24.07
C PRO A 59 -28.70 15.52 23.45
N VAL A 60 -28.92 15.40 22.14
CA VAL A 60 -30.06 16.05 21.49
C VAL A 60 -31.36 15.32 21.86
N ILE A 61 -32.22 15.99 22.61
CA ILE A 61 -33.52 15.49 23.06
C ILE A 61 -34.57 15.78 21.98
N SER A 62 -34.47 15.08 20.85
CA SER A 62 -35.42 15.15 19.74
C SER A 62 -35.67 13.75 19.16
N PRO A 63 -36.87 13.44 18.62
CA PRO A 63 -37.11 12.18 17.90
C PRO A 63 -36.14 12.01 16.74
N THR A 64 -35.88 13.09 16.00
CA THR A 64 -34.94 13.17 14.88
C THR A 64 -33.94 14.31 15.10
N ILE A 65 -32.70 14.09 14.68
CA ILE A 65 -31.62 15.08 14.67
C ILE A 65 -31.33 15.43 13.21
N ALA A 66 -31.11 16.71 12.91
CA ALA A 66 -30.80 17.14 11.55
C ALA A 66 -29.37 16.74 11.18
N GLU A 67 -29.19 16.11 10.01
CA GLU A 67 -27.88 15.94 9.41
C GLU A 67 -27.23 17.31 9.19
N GLY A 68 -25.93 17.41 9.49
CA GLY A 68 -25.18 18.65 9.49
C GLY A 68 -25.32 19.50 10.76
N LEU A 69 -26.07 19.05 11.78
CA LEU A 69 -26.12 19.77 13.06
C LEU A 69 -24.72 19.83 13.69
N LEU A 70 -24.23 21.05 13.93
CA LEU A 70 -22.91 21.30 14.49
C LEU A 70 -22.98 21.58 16.00
N ALA A 71 -22.02 21.03 16.75
CA ALA A 71 -21.84 21.29 18.17
C ALA A 71 -20.36 21.19 18.55
N TYR A 72 -19.98 21.82 19.67
CA TYR A 72 -18.67 21.61 20.28
C TYR A 72 -18.77 20.54 21.37
N ASN A 73 -18.12 19.40 21.18
CA ASN A 73 -18.06 18.33 22.17
C ASN A 73 -17.12 18.71 23.32
N THR A 74 -17.61 18.68 24.55
CA THR A 74 -16.84 18.96 25.76
C THR A 74 -16.29 17.68 26.42
N ASN A 75 -16.70 16.50 25.97
CA ASN A 75 -16.28 15.22 26.55
C ASN A 75 -14.82 14.91 26.20
N THR A 76 -13.99 14.65 27.22
CA THR A 76 -12.56 14.35 27.00
C THR A 76 -12.30 12.91 26.57
N THR A 77 -13.23 11.99 26.85
CA THR A 77 -13.10 10.56 26.52
C THR A 77 -13.44 10.29 25.05
N THR A 78 -14.51 10.89 24.52
CA THR A 78 -14.91 10.75 23.11
C THR A 78 -14.22 11.76 22.18
N GLY A 79 -13.41 12.65 22.74
CA GLY A 79 -12.64 13.67 22.01
C GLY A 79 -13.29 15.05 22.10
N LYS A 80 -12.54 16.02 22.63
CA LYS A 80 -12.98 17.42 22.68
C LYS A 80 -12.77 18.07 21.30
N GLY A 81 -13.76 18.78 20.78
CA GLY A 81 -13.62 19.42 19.46
C GLY A 81 -14.96 19.81 18.82
N ILE A 82 -14.91 20.19 17.54
CA ILE A 82 -16.10 20.47 16.75
C ILE A 82 -16.61 19.15 16.16
N TYR A 83 -17.90 18.87 16.34
CA TYR A 83 -18.56 17.68 15.81
C TYR A 83 -19.78 18.09 14.99
N TYR A 84 -20.11 17.28 13.99
CA TYR A 84 -21.37 17.35 13.25
C TYR A 84 -22.09 16.02 13.29
N TRP A 85 -23.42 16.04 13.22
CA TRP A 85 -24.20 14.84 13.00
C TRP A 85 -24.18 14.47 11.51
N ASP A 86 -23.71 13.28 11.17
CA ASP A 86 -23.60 12.81 9.77
C ASP A 86 -24.85 12.06 9.26
N GLY A 87 -25.93 12.11 10.01
CA GLY A 87 -27.15 11.33 9.75
C GLY A 87 -27.24 10.06 10.60
N THR A 88 -26.10 9.52 11.04
CA THR A 88 -26.02 8.26 11.80
C THR A 88 -25.24 8.34 13.11
N LYS A 89 -24.22 9.21 13.16
CA LYS A 89 -23.34 9.40 14.31
C LYS A 89 -22.76 10.83 14.34
N TRP A 90 -22.16 11.18 15.47
CA TRP A 90 -21.33 12.37 15.64
C TRP A 90 -19.95 12.13 15.06
N SER A 91 -19.58 12.95 14.08
CA SER A 91 -18.29 12.91 13.39
C SER A 91 -17.51 14.19 13.69
N GLY A 92 -16.23 14.04 14.09
CA GLY A 92 -15.37 15.17 14.44
C GLY A 92 -14.85 15.91 13.21
N LEU A 93 -14.93 17.24 13.20
CA LEU A 93 -14.32 18.10 12.19
C LEU A 93 -12.89 18.48 12.62
N GLY A 94 -11.92 18.15 11.77
CA GLY A 94 -10.52 18.57 11.95
C GLY A 94 -9.64 17.61 12.74
N GLN A 95 -10.14 16.45 13.17
CA GLN A 95 -9.28 15.41 13.76
C GLN A 95 -8.64 14.58 12.64
N VAL A 96 -7.54 15.08 12.10
CA VAL A 96 -6.68 14.27 11.24
C VAL A 96 -5.90 13.32 12.14
N ASN A 97 -6.26 12.04 12.15
CA ASN A 97 -5.50 11.01 12.85
C ASN A 97 -4.14 10.82 12.14
N PHE A 98 -3.13 11.58 12.56
CA PHE A 98 -1.79 11.52 11.96
C PHE A 98 -1.18 10.12 11.99
N THR A 99 -1.55 9.27 12.95
CA THR A 99 -1.11 7.86 13.04
C THR A 99 -1.54 7.04 11.82
N ASN A 100 -2.73 7.29 11.27
CA ASN A 100 -3.17 6.63 10.05
C ASN A 100 -2.51 7.23 8.81
N ILE A 101 -2.17 8.52 8.84
CA ILE A 101 -1.45 9.18 7.75
C ILE A 101 -0.04 8.60 7.63
N TYR A 102 0.69 8.36 8.72
CA TYR A 102 2.03 7.75 8.62
C TYR A 102 2.01 6.33 8.05
N ASN A 103 1.07 5.47 8.43
CA ASN A 103 0.95 4.12 7.82
C ASN A 103 0.32 4.15 6.41
N SER A 104 -0.31 5.26 6.02
CA SER A 104 -0.81 5.48 4.66
C SER A 104 0.26 6.09 3.76
N VAL A 105 1.15 6.92 4.31
CA VAL A 105 2.19 7.69 3.60
C VAL A 105 3.53 6.98 3.62
N ILE A 106 3.78 6.12 4.60
CA ILE A 106 5.01 5.36 4.77
C ILE A 106 4.63 3.90 4.94
N LYS A 107 4.81 3.09 3.90
CA LYS A 107 4.54 1.65 3.98
C LYS A 107 5.85 0.86 3.94
N PRO A 108 6.11 -0.03 4.92
CA PRO A 108 7.18 -1.00 4.80
C PRO A 108 6.86 -1.92 3.61
N LEU A 109 7.72 -1.96 2.60
CA LEU A 109 7.51 -2.67 1.34
C LEU A 109 8.22 -4.02 1.40
N ASN A 110 7.61 -4.94 2.16
CA ASN A 110 8.08 -6.30 2.29
C ASN A 110 7.16 -7.21 1.48
N ALA A 111 7.67 -7.80 0.41
CA ALA A 111 6.96 -8.81 -0.36
C ALA A 111 7.51 -10.19 -0.01
N VAL A 112 6.68 -11.03 0.60
CA VAL A 112 6.94 -12.46 0.70
C VAL A 112 6.13 -13.14 -0.40
N LEU A 113 6.82 -13.88 -1.26
CA LEU A 113 6.24 -14.61 -2.38
C LEU A 113 6.51 -16.09 -2.11
N ASN A 114 5.50 -16.77 -1.58
CA ASN A 114 5.48 -18.21 -1.40
C ASN A 114 4.20 -18.77 -2.05
N ASP A 115 4.33 -19.92 -2.70
CA ASP A 115 3.22 -20.87 -2.66
C ASP A 115 3.17 -21.39 -1.22
N MET A 116 1.97 -21.54 -0.64
CA MET A 116 1.85 -22.00 0.74
C MET A 116 2.68 -23.28 0.92
N ASP A 117 3.24 -23.49 2.12
CA ASP A 117 3.89 -24.73 2.59
C ASP A 117 2.96 -25.98 2.52
N THR A 118 1.86 -25.89 1.78
CA THR A 118 0.82 -26.91 1.57
C THR A 118 1.00 -27.67 0.25
N PHE A 119 1.93 -27.29 -0.63
CA PHE A 119 2.16 -28.06 -1.86
C PHE A 119 2.95 -29.34 -1.53
N PRO A 120 2.35 -30.54 -1.64
CA PRO A 120 3.10 -31.78 -1.47
C PRO A 120 4.18 -31.81 -2.55
N TYR A 121 5.42 -32.08 -2.11
CA TYR A 121 6.58 -32.38 -2.95
C TYR A 121 6.18 -32.82 -4.36
N LEU A 122 6.46 -31.99 -5.37
CA LEU A 122 6.34 -32.43 -6.75
C LEU A 122 7.24 -33.65 -6.90
N ILE A 123 6.67 -34.75 -7.40
CA ILE A 123 7.37 -36.03 -7.58
C ILE A 123 8.65 -35.84 -8.45
N ASN A 124 8.67 -34.77 -9.27
CA ASN A 124 9.77 -34.40 -10.15
C ASN A 124 10.47 -33.12 -9.68
N ALA A 125 11.80 -33.16 -9.59
CA ALA A 125 12.64 -32.01 -9.33
C ALA A 125 12.55 -30.95 -10.42
N MET A 126 12.65 -29.68 -10.03
CA MET A 126 13.09 -28.66 -10.97
C MET A 126 14.60 -28.79 -11.18
N VAL A 127 15.01 -28.66 -12.44
CA VAL A 127 16.41 -28.78 -12.84
C VAL A 127 16.93 -27.42 -13.27
N ALA A 128 18.05 -27.00 -12.67
CA ALA A 128 18.89 -25.90 -13.12
C ALA A 128 20.12 -26.48 -13.85
N PRO A 129 20.59 -25.84 -14.94
CA PRO A 129 21.69 -26.35 -15.76
C PRO A 129 23.03 -26.39 -15.00
N SER A 130 23.97 -27.20 -15.51
CA SER A 130 25.35 -27.21 -15.03
C SER A 130 26.09 -25.92 -15.38
N SER A 131 27.17 -25.61 -14.66
CA SER A 131 28.03 -24.47 -14.94
C SER A 131 28.56 -24.50 -16.39
N PRO A 132 28.59 -23.37 -17.13
CA PRO A 132 28.27 -22.00 -16.68
C PRO A 132 26.79 -21.61 -16.81
N GLY A 133 25.94 -22.55 -17.24
CA GLY A 133 24.55 -22.29 -17.56
C GLY A 133 23.73 -21.84 -16.36
N LEU A 134 22.76 -20.95 -16.59
CA LEU A 134 21.71 -20.61 -15.63
C LEU A 134 20.33 -20.66 -16.30
N ARG A 135 19.31 -20.95 -15.51
CA ARG A 135 17.89 -20.92 -15.85
C ARG A 135 17.22 -19.72 -15.16
N ARG A 136 16.21 -19.12 -15.81
CA ARG A 136 15.39 -18.06 -15.19
C ARG A 136 14.66 -18.59 -13.97
N PHE A 137 14.82 -17.88 -12.85
CA PHE A 137 14.11 -18.17 -11.61
C PHE A 137 12.63 -17.86 -11.80
N ASP A 138 11.79 -18.75 -11.30
CA ASP A 138 10.34 -18.63 -11.36
C ASP A 138 9.80 -19.17 -10.04
N CYS A 139 9.06 -18.33 -9.30
CA CYS A 139 8.38 -18.69 -8.06
C CYS A 139 6.90 -19.08 -8.27
N ASP A 140 6.39 -19.00 -9.50
CA ASP A 140 5.04 -19.41 -9.85
C ASP A 140 5.02 -20.81 -10.48
N TYR A 141 4.35 -21.76 -9.81
CA TYR A 141 4.36 -23.18 -10.15
C TYR A 141 3.02 -23.69 -10.68
N SER A 142 1.93 -22.91 -10.57
CA SER A 142 0.58 -23.36 -10.91
C SER A 142 -0.15 -22.36 -11.81
N ALA A 143 0.08 -22.51 -13.11
CA ALA A 143 -0.66 -21.87 -14.20
C ALA A 143 -0.58 -20.33 -14.31
N LEU A 144 -0.88 -19.85 -15.52
CA LEU A 144 -0.83 -18.43 -15.89
C LEU A 144 -1.82 -17.63 -15.02
N GLY A 145 -1.31 -16.72 -14.18
CA GLY A 145 -2.10 -15.60 -13.69
C GLY A 145 -2.39 -15.56 -12.19
N ASP A 146 -1.79 -16.40 -11.35
CA ASP A 146 -1.88 -16.18 -9.91
C ASP A 146 -0.87 -15.09 -9.51
N ASP A 147 -1.41 -13.92 -9.15
CA ASP A 147 -0.64 -12.85 -8.50
C ASP A 147 -0.22 -13.35 -7.11
N ILE A 148 0.94 -14.02 -7.04
CA ILE A 148 1.60 -14.48 -5.81
C ILE A 148 1.99 -13.23 -5.02
N ILE A 149 1.05 -12.58 -4.35
CA ILE A 149 1.32 -11.38 -3.57
C ILE A 149 0.49 -11.46 -2.30
N ILE A 150 1.01 -12.17 -1.30
CA ILE A 150 0.29 -12.35 -0.02
C ILE A 150 0.45 -11.11 0.88
N ASN A 151 1.43 -10.21 0.62
CA ASN A 151 1.73 -9.05 1.48
C ASN A 151 2.24 -7.79 0.74
N ASN A 152 1.79 -7.46 -0.48
CA ASN A 152 2.16 -6.16 -1.08
C ASN A 152 1.34 -5.02 -0.44
N PRO A 153 1.97 -4.11 0.32
CA PRO A 153 1.27 -2.97 0.92
C PRO A 153 0.71 -1.97 -0.12
N LEU A 154 1.11 -2.10 -1.40
CA LEU A 154 0.67 -1.26 -2.51
C LEU A 154 -0.47 -1.88 -3.35
N SER A 155 -0.99 -3.07 -3.01
CA SER A 155 -2.07 -3.73 -3.77
C SER A 155 -3.40 -2.95 -3.81
N GLY A 156 -3.59 -2.00 -2.90
CA GLY A 156 -4.75 -1.09 -2.85
C GLY A 156 -4.41 0.38 -3.11
N ALA A 157 -3.17 0.71 -3.49
CA ALA A 157 -2.79 2.08 -3.82
C ALA A 157 -3.28 2.46 -5.22
N PRO A 158 -3.57 3.74 -5.51
CA PRO A 158 -4.09 4.19 -6.81
C PRO A 158 -3.23 3.83 -8.04
N ASN A 159 -1.99 3.35 -7.83
CA ASN A 159 -1.04 2.95 -8.87
C ASN A 159 -0.64 1.47 -8.86
N ASN A 160 -1.31 0.62 -8.05
CA ASN A 160 -1.16 -0.84 -7.96
C ASN A 160 0.20 -1.42 -8.42
N PHE A 161 1.29 -0.99 -7.78
CA PHE A 161 2.63 -1.32 -8.25
C PHE A 161 2.92 -2.82 -8.02
N VAL A 162 3.07 -3.55 -9.12
CA VAL A 162 3.31 -5.01 -9.12
C VAL A 162 4.80 -5.26 -8.91
N ILE A 163 5.17 -5.73 -7.73
CA ILE A 163 6.57 -6.02 -7.36
C ILE A 163 7.12 -7.23 -8.13
N TRP A 164 6.35 -8.31 -8.22
CA TRP A 164 6.72 -9.48 -9.00
C TRP A 164 5.91 -9.53 -10.28
N ASP A 165 6.57 -9.36 -11.42
CA ASP A 165 5.96 -9.49 -12.73
C ASP A 165 5.98 -10.96 -13.14
N ASN A 166 4.81 -11.59 -13.07
CA ASN A 166 4.67 -13.00 -13.40
C ASN A 166 4.83 -13.30 -14.90
N VAL A 167 4.60 -12.32 -15.78
CA VAL A 167 4.75 -12.51 -17.23
C VAL A 167 6.23 -12.52 -17.60
N ASN A 168 6.99 -11.55 -17.08
CA ASN A 168 8.40 -11.38 -17.41
C ASN A 168 9.36 -12.04 -16.41
N LYS A 169 8.84 -12.64 -15.33
CA LYS A 169 9.61 -13.30 -14.25
C LYS A 169 10.70 -12.39 -13.70
N LYS A 170 10.30 -11.18 -13.35
CA LYS A 170 11.20 -10.12 -12.88
C LYS A 170 10.64 -9.40 -11.68
N ILE A 171 11.56 -8.84 -10.92
CA ILE A 171 11.30 -7.98 -9.77
C ILE A 171 11.29 -6.54 -10.27
N ASN A 172 10.13 -5.88 -10.19
CA ASN A 172 10.01 -4.45 -10.46
C ASN A 172 10.36 -3.66 -9.21
N VAL A 173 11.15 -2.61 -9.37
CA VAL A 173 11.59 -1.74 -8.28
C VAL A 173 10.98 -0.35 -8.46
N PRO A 174 10.31 0.22 -7.45
CA PRO A 174 9.68 1.53 -7.57
C PRO A 174 10.72 2.66 -7.64
N GLN A 175 10.42 3.73 -8.38
CA GLN A 175 11.31 4.88 -8.57
C GLN A 175 11.76 5.54 -7.26
N GLN A 176 10.92 5.47 -6.22
CA GLN A 176 11.15 6.03 -4.89
C GLN A 176 12.36 5.41 -4.17
N LEU A 177 12.81 4.22 -4.61
CA LEU A 177 13.94 3.54 -4.01
C LEU A 177 15.26 3.82 -4.71
N LEU A 178 15.30 4.70 -5.71
CA LEU A 178 16.56 5.10 -6.37
C LEU A 178 17.61 5.53 -5.33
N GLY A 179 18.76 4.88 -5.33
CA GLY A 179 19.86 5.13 -4.39
C GLY A 179 19.77 4.41 -3.05
N TYR A 180 18.63 3.78 -2.72
CA TYR A 180 18.48 2.96 -1.52
C TYR A 180 18.97 1.52 -1.74
N SER A 181 19.17 0.79 -0.64
CA SER A 181 19.52 -0.62 -0.67
C SER A 181 18.31 -1.51 -0.45
N ILE A 182 18.21 -2.58 -1.22
CA ILE A 182 17.19 -3.62 -1.07
C ILE A 182 17.86 -4.95 -0.78
N THR A 183 17.09 -5.87 -0.20
CA THR A 183 17.51 -7.24 0.07
C THR A 183 16.60 -8.22 -0.64
N VAL A 184 17.21 -9.17 -1.37
CA VAL A 184 16.48 -10.25 -2.04
C VAL A 184 16.94 -11.57 -1.44
N ASN A 185 16.01 -12.32 -0.87
CA ASN A 185 16.25 -13.63 -0.27
C ASN A 185 15.59 -14.71 -1.12
N ILE A 186 16.35 -15.75 -1.44
CA ILE A 186 15.87 -16.91 -2.17
C ILE A 186 16.06 -18.12 -1.28
N SER A 187 15.00 -18.89 -1.08
CA SER A 187 15.04 -20.13 -0.31
C SER A 187 14.70 -21.30 -1.21
N LEU A 188 15.54 -22.32 -1.23
CA LEU A 188 15.33 -23.53 -2.02
C LEU A 188 15.34 -24.76 -1.12
N LYS A 189 14.50 -25.73 -1.44
CA LYS A 189 14.49 -27.04 -0.81
C LYS A 189 15.25 -28.04 -1.67
N TYR A 190 16.03 -28.90 -1.02
CA TYR A 190 16.82 -29.96 -1.64
C TYR A 190 16.59 -31.28 -0.91
N GLN A 191 16.84 -32.39 -1.60
CA GLN A 191 17.02 -33.66 -0.92
C GLN A 191 18.31 -33.65 -0.08
N GLN A 192 18.34 -34.49 0.96
CA GLN A 192 19.53 -34.71 1.77
C GLN A 192 20.76 -34.99 0.91
N THR A 193 21.88 -34.35 1.22
CA THR A 193 23.17 -34.63 0.57
C THR A 193 24.07 -35.42 1.52
N THR A 194 24.70 -36.48 1.01
CA THR A 194 25.60 -37.33 1.81
C THR A 194 27.05 -36.82 1.85
N SER A 195 27.36 -35.77 1.09
CA SER A 195 28.67 -35.14 0.98
C SER A 195 28.56 -33.63 0.71
N ASN A 196 29.64 -32.88 0.95
CA ASN A 196 29.72 -31.47 0.53
C ASN A 196 29.89 -31.42 -1.01
N SER A 197 28.78 -31.37 -1.73
CA SER A 197 28.72 -31.43 -3.20
C SER A 197 27.59 -30.56 -3.73
N GLU A 198 27.58 -30.22 -5.01
CA GLU A 198 26.53 -29.45 -5.70
C GLU A 198 26.44 -27.99 -5.21
N ALA A 199 27.27 -27.11 -5.76
CA ALA A 199 27.14 -25.69 -5.53
C ALA A 199 25.91 -25.12 -6.23
N SER A 200 25.03 -24.46 -5.48
CA SER A 200 23.96 -23.64 -6.06
C SER A 200 24.52 -22.28 -6.42
N ARG A 201 24.27 -21.83 -7.65
CA ARG A 201 24.67 -20.51 -8.14
C ARG A 201 23.44 -19.67 -8.39
N PHE A 202 23.43 -18.47 -7.84
CA PHE A 202 22.36 -17.50 -8.02
C PHE A 202 22.93 -16.21 -8.55
N VAL A 203 22.32 -15.70 -9.62
CA VAL A 203 22.80 -14.52 -10.31
C VAL A 203 21.64 -13.57 -10.53
N ALA A 204 21.84 -12.32 -10.15
CA ALA A 204 20.91 -11.24 -10.40
C ALA A 204 21.43 -10.37 -11.54
N TYR A 205 20.59 -10.08 -12.53
CA TYR A 205 20.87 -9.15 -13.62
C TYR A 205 19.81 -8.05 -13.69
N THR A 206 20.19 -6.93 -14.29
CA THR A 206 19.26 -5.91 -14.82
C THR A 206 19.60 -5.62 -16.28
N GLY A 207 18.77 -4.82 -16.94
CA GLY A 207 18.84 -4.58 -18.38
C GLY A 207 18.19 -5.70 -19.20
N ASN A 208 18.33 -5.62 -20.52
CA ASN A 208 17.75 -6.57 -21.47
C ASN A 208 18.59 -7.87 -21.57
N ALA A 209 18.84 -8.52 -20.44
CA ALA A 209 19.57 -9.78 -20.38
C ALA A 209 18.80 -10.87 -21.15
N VAL A 210 19.41 -11.41 -22.20
CA VAL A 210 18.89 -12.56 -22.96
C VAL A 210 19.57 -13.82 -22.48
N VAL A 211 18.74 -14.81 -22.09
CA VAL A 211 19.19 -16.16 -21.73
C VAL A 211 19.12 -17.03 -22.97
N ASN A 212 20.24 -17.67 -23.29
CA ASN A 212 20.21 -18.83 -24.17
C ASN A 212 19.65 -20.02 -23.38
N THR A 213 18.39 -20.38 -23.63
CA THR A 213 17.67 -21.43 -22.88
C THR A 213 18.28 -22.83 -23.05
N SER A 214 19.09 -23.06 -24.10
CA SER A 214 19.75 -24.34 -24.36
C SER A 214 21.09 -24.50 -23.63
N THR A 215 21.80 -23.40 -23.39
CA THR A 215 23.15 -23.41 -22.77
C THR A 215 23.17 -22.75 -21.39
N GLY A 216 22.12 -22.01 -21.05
CA GLY A 216 22.06 -21.14 -19.89
C GLY A 216 23.06 -19.97 -19.95
N ASN A 217 23.55 -19.57 -21.12
CA ASN A 217 24.44 -18.41 -21.26
C ASN A 217 23.65 -17.10 -21.31
N TYR A 218 24.25 -16.00 -20.83
CA TYR A 218 23.61 -14.68 -20.70
C TYR A 218 24.34 -13.64 -21.56
N THR A 219 23.58 -12.82 -22.27
CA THR A 219 24.10 -11.69 -23.08
C THR A 219 23.22 -10.45 -22.94
N GLY A 220 23.79 -9.25 -22.99
CA GLY A 220 23.01 -8.01 -23.12
C GLY A 220 22.41 -7.41 -21.82
N GLY A 221 22.79 -7.89 -20.64
CA GLY A 221 22.39 -7.28 -19.36
C GLY A 221 23.55 -7.11 -18.38
N ARG A 222 23.37 -6.23 -17.39
CA ARG A 222 24.36 -5.93 -16.36
C ARG A 222 24.19 -6.85 -15.17
N LYS A 223 25.27 -7.51 -14.78
CA LYS A 223 25.29 -8.36 -13.58
C LYS A 223 25.29 -7.50 -12.32
N ILE A 224 24.34 -7.75 -11.42
CA ILE A 224 24.21 -7.06 -10.12
C ILE A 224 24.97 -7.84 -9.04
N LYS A 225 24.68 -9.14 -8.92
CA LYS A 225 25.27 -10.05 -7.94
C LYS A 225 25.42 -11.45 -8.55
N ASP A 226 26.47 -12.15 -8.13
CA ASP A 226 26.76 -13.55 -8.48
C ASP A 226 27.20 -14.22 -7.18
N LEU A 227 26.37 -15.12 -6.66
CA LEU A 227 26.64 -15.81 -5.42
C LEU A 227 26.64 -17.31 -5.69
N MET A 228 27.60 -18.00 -5.07
CA MET A 228 27.69 -19.45 -5.12
C MET A 228 27.70 -19.97 -3.69
N PHE A 229 26.91 -21.00 -3.43
CA PHE A 229 26.82 -21.64 -2.15
C PHE A 229 26.98 -23.15 -2.30
N LYS A 230 27.94 -23.72 -1.60
CA LYS A 230 28.15 -25.17 -1.62
C LYS A 230 27.20 -25.83 -0.64
N LYS A 231 26.40 -26.80 -1.09
CA LYS A 231 25.55 -27.55 -0.14
C LYS A 231 26.43 -28.26 0.86
N THR A 232 26.08 -28.12 2.13
CA THR A 232 26.76 -28.79 3.23
C THR A 232 26.10 -30.14 3.45
N LYS A 233 26.91 -31.17 3.75
CA LYS A 233 26.40 -32.50 4.12
C LYS A 233 25.38 -32.36 5.24
N THR A 234 24.24 -33.01 5.06
CA THR A 234 23.19 -33.07 6.08
C THR A 234 22.89 -34.51 6.47
N SER A 235 22.57 -34.71 7.75
CA SER A 235 22.16 -36.00 8.30
C SER A 235 20.85 -35.83 9.06
N SER A 236 20.00 -36.87 9.02
CA SER A 236 18.76 -36.98 9.79
C SER A 236 17.54 -36.20 9.27
N PHE A 237 17.69 -35.40 8.21
CA PHE A 237 16.55 -34.78 7.52
C PHE A 237 16.49 -35.28 6.08
N PRO A 238 15.34 -35.79 5.60
CA PRO A 238 15.18 -36.22 4.21
C PRO A 238 15.28 -35.06 3.21
N TYR A 239 15.01 -33.83 3.69
CA TYR A 239 15.09 -32.60 2.90
C TYR A 239 15.69 -31.46 3.72
N VAL A 240 16.34 -30.52 3.05
CA VAL A 240 16.96 -29.35 3.65
C VAL A 240 16.55 -28.12 2.87
N ARG A 241 16.26 -27.03 3.58
CA ARG A 241 15.99 -25.72 3.00
C ARG A 241 17.20 -24.84 3.23
N ASP A 242 17.84 -24.40 2.15
CA ASP A 242 18.90 -23.39 2.25
C ASP A 242 18.34 -22.03 1.82
N GLU A 243 18.81 -21.00 2.49
CA GLU A 243 18.48 -19.61 2.18
C GLU A 243 19.72 -18.88 1.69
N LEU A 244 19.54 -18.09 0.65
CA LEU A 244 20.57 -17.22 0.12
C LEU A 244 20.09 -15.78 0.10
N VAL A 245 20.92 -14.91 0.64
CA VAL A 245 20.66 -13.48 0.81
C VAL A 245 21.50 -12.69 -0.19
N LEU A 246 20.84 -12.06 -1.16
CA LEU A 246 21.42 -11.07 -2.06
C LEU A 246 21.26 -9.69 -1.43
N SER A 247 22.24 -9.29 -0.62
CA SER A 247 22.26 -8.00 0.06
C SER A 247 23.68 -7.41 0.19
N PRO A 248 23.83 -6.08 0.22
CA PRO A 248 22.86 -5.09 -0.27
C PRO A 248 22.84 -5.06 -1.80
N ILE A 249 21.69 -4.81 -2.40
CA ILE A 249 21.55 -4.37 -3.80
C ILE A 249 21.22 -2.88 -3.80
N VAL A 250 22.13 -2.05 -4.29
CA VAL A 250 21.88 -0.61 -4.45
C VAL A 250 21.04 -0.40 -5.69
N VAL A 251 19.88 0.25 -5.52
CA VAL A 251 18.94 0.52 -6.61
C VAL A 251 19.51 1.64 -7.48
N THR A 252 19.61 1.36 -8.77
CA THR A 252 20.06 2.29 -9.81
C THR A 252 18.89 2.59 -10.76
N GLN A 253 19.02 3.62 -11.60
CA GLN A 253 17.99 3.92 -12.60
C GLN A 253 17.77 2.73 -13.56
N GLU A 254 18.85 2.05 -13.94
CA GLU A 254 18.79 0.83 -14.77
C GLU A 254 17.92 -0.27 -14.14
N ILE A 255 18.02 -0.45 -12.81
CA ILE A 255 17.20 -1.40 -12.05
C ILE A 255 15.72 -0.98 -12.03
N ILE A 256 15.42 0.31 -11.97
CA ILE A 256 14.03 0.80 -12.02
C ILE A 256 13.45 0.60 -13.41
N ASP A 257 14.20 0.93 -14.46
CA ASP A 257 13.72 0.89 -15.84
C ASP A 257 13.52 -0.57 -16.33
N HIS A 258 14.42 -1.47 -15.94
CA HIS A 258 14.43 -2.86 -16.45
C HIS A 258 14.00 -3.91 -15.42
N GLY A 259 14.00 -3.59 -14.13
CA GLY A 259 13.79 -4.53 -13.05
C GLY A 259 15.03 -5.40 -12.77
N ILE A 260 14.86 -6.37 -11.86
CA ILE A 260 15.87 -7.37 -11.51
C ILE A 260 15.35 -8.74 -11.96
N ILE A 261 16.15 -9.45 -12.74
CA ILE A 261 15.86 -10.83 -13.14
C ILE A 261 16.81 -11.74 -12.38
N LEU A 262 16.24 -12.77 -11.77
CA LEU A 262 16.95 -13.77 -11.00
C LEU A 262 17.18 -15.02 -11.84
N TYR A 263 18.35 -15.61 -11.67
CA TYR A 263 18.75 -16.82 -12.36
C TYR A 263 19.40 -17.81 -11.40
N ILE A 264 19.15 -19.09 -11.67
CA ILE A 264 19.65 -20.21 -10.91
C ILE A 264 20.43 -21.16 -11.81
N GLY A 265 21.61 -21.58 -11.36
CA GLY A 265 22.44 -22.58 -12.02
C GLY A 265 23.16 -23.45 -11.00
N SER A 266 23.86 -24.45 -11.48
CA SER A 266 24.88 -25.14 -10.70
C SER A 266 26.21 -24.39 -10.80
N GLY A 267 26.96 -24.34 -9.71
CA GLY A 267 28.37 -23.97 -9.69
C GLY A 267 29.29 -25.11 -10.14
N ASP A 268 28.75 -26.34 -10.24
CA ASP A 268 29.48 -27.54 -10.64
C ASP A 268 29.11 -27.99 -12.07
N ASN A 269 29.81 -29.01 -12.57
CA ASN A 269 29.57 -29.59 -13.90
C ASN A 269 28.31 -30.48 -13.98
N SER A 270 27.58 -30.65 -12.87
CA SER A 270 26.32 -31.39 -12.81
C SER A 270 25.13 -30.44 -12.68
N PRO A 271 23.94 -30.80 -13.24
CA PRO A 271 22.72 -30.05 -13.01
C PRO A 271 22.35 -29.99 -11.52
N LEU A 272 21.62 -28.95 -11.13
CA LEU A 272 21.13 -28.74 -9.78
C LEU A 272 19.64 -29.06 -9.70
N ASN A 273 19.27 -30.03 -8.87
CA ASN A 273 17.88 -30.37 -8.57
C ASN A 273 17.39 -29.61 -7.34
N PHE A 274 16.22 -28.99 -7.42
CA PHE A 274 15.63 -28.20 -6.33
C PHE A 274 14.09 -28.25 -6.34
N TYR A 275 13.49 -27.88 -5.21
CA TYR A 275 12.05 -27.91 -4.95
C TYR A 275 11.63 -26.66 -4.16
N GLU A 276 10.34 -26.33 -4.20
CA GLU A 276 9.70 -25.26 -3.41
C GLU A 276 10.53 -23.96 -3.26
N PRO A 277 10.93 -23.30 -4.37
CA PRO A 277 11.55 -21.99 -4.30
C PRO A 277 10.61 -20.96 -3.69
N VAL A 278 11.15 -20.23 -2.73
CA VAL A 278 10.49 -19.11 -2.09
C VAL A 278 11.32 -17.86 -2.34
N LEU A 279 10.66 -16.77 -2.67
CA LEU A 279 11.28 -15.48 -2.93
C LEU A 279 10.75 -14.46 -1.92
N THR A 280 11.64 -13.89 -1.13
CA THR A 280 11.32 -12.81 -0.21
C THR A 280 12.12 -11.58 -0.61
N ILE A 281 11.44 -10.45 -0.74
CA ILE A 281 12.03 -9.18 -1.15
C ILE A 281 11.70 -8.15 -0.08
N ASP A 282 12.75 -7.55 0.47
CA ASP A 282 12.66 -6.48 1.45
C ASP A 282 13.23 -5.21 0.82
N TYR A 283 12.36 -4.25 0.59
CA TYR A 283 12.69 -2.94 0.04
C TYR A 283 12.85 -1.86 1.11
N GLY A 284 12.68 -2.22 2.38
CA GLY A 284 12.64 -1.29 3.49
C GLY A 284 11.38 -0.41 3.45
N VAL A 285 11.54 0.85 3.82
CA VAL A 285 10.45 1.78 4.07
C VAL A 285 10.32 2.77 2.91
N VAL A 286 9.18 2.80 2.21
CA VAL A 286 8.92 3.76 1.12
C VAL A 286 8.04 4.90 1.62
N ASN A 287 8.47 6.14 1.38
CA ASN A 287 7.69 7.35 1.62
C ASN A 287 6.86 7.66 0.36
N ILE A 288 5.57 7.35 0.36
CA ILE A 288 4.60 7.74 -0.68
C ILE A 288 4.10 9.16 -0.37
N THR A 289 4.91 10.16 -0.69
CA THR A 289 4.40 11.52 -0.81
C THR A 289 3.57 11.58 -2.10
N LEU A 290 2.24 11.49 -1.97
CA LEU A 290 1.30 11.83 -3.05
C LEU A 290 1.11 13.34 -3.10
#